data_AF-A0A3D9VN70-F1
#
_entry.id   AF-A0A3D9VN70-F1
#
_cell.length_a   1.000
_cell.length_b   1.000
_cell.length_c   1.000
_cell.angle_alpha   90.00
_cell.angle_beta   90.00
_cell.angle_gamma   90.00
#
_symmetry.space_group_name_H-M   'P 1'
#
loop_
_entity.id
_entity.type
_entity.pdbx_description
1 polymer ?
#
loop_
_entity_poly.entity_id
_entity_poly.type
_entity_poly.pdbx_seq_one_letter_code
_entity_poly.pdbx_strand_id
1 'polypeptide(L)'
;MRNKKQCSYCREVKWLEDFHECKGNYDGLQSRCKPCNIASKTTNKRTPIIQVEVNGEIIDHRECKDCGDILPLTSFYRNGRGGFEPRCRMCYNARIRKGKAILKALKGN
;
A
#
# COMPACT_ATOMS: atom_id res chain seq x y z
N MET A 1 -36.51 1.66 3.40
CA MET A 1 -35.06 1.83 3.66
C MET A 1 -34.27 1.38 2.44
N ARG A 2 -33.32 2.18 1.95
CA ARG A 2 -32.49 1.81 0.79
C ARG A 2 -31.32 0.95 1.29
N ASN A 3 -31.46 -0.37 1.21
CA ASN A 3 -30.48 -1.36 1.69
C ASN A 3 -29.42 -1.75 0.64
N LYS A 4 -29.36 -0.99 -0.46
CA LYS A 4 -28.38 -1.14 -1.53
C LYS A 4 -27.82 0.21 -1.93
N LYS A 5 -26.57 0.22 -2.38
CA LYS A 5 -25.93 1.38 -2.99
C LYS A 5 -25.08 0.98 -4.18
N GLN A 6 -24.88 1.91 -5.11
CA GLN A 6 -24.03 1.69 -6.27
C GLN A 6 -22.56 1.93 -5.90
N CYS A 7 -21.67 1.01 -6.30
CA CYS A 7 -20.23 1.20 -6.17
C CYS A 7 -19.74 2.29 -7.14
N SER A 8 -18.99 3.27 -6.65
CA SER A 8 -18.44 4.36 -7.48
C SER A 8 -17.37 3.91 -8.48
N TYR A 9 -16.80 2.71 -8.32
CA TYR A 9 -15.75 2.16 -9.18
C TYR A 9 -16.29 1.16 -10.21
N CYS A 10 -16.80 0.00 -9.76
CA CYS A 10 -17.33 -1.03 -10.68
C CYS A 10 -18.75 -0.74 -11.19
N ARG A 11 -19.42 0.31 -10.68
CA ARG A 11 -20.78 0.73 -11.07
C ARG A 11 -21.90 -0.28 -10.80
N GLU A 12 -21.61 -1.41 -10.16
CA GLU A 12 -22.63 -2.38 -9.72
C GLU A 12 -23.39 -1.90 -8.47
N VAL A 13 -24.69 -2.24 -8.41
CA VAL A 13 -25.54 -2.03 -7.22
C VAL A 13 -25.37 -3.22 -6.28
N LYS A 14 -24.92 -2.96 -5.05
CA LYS A 14 -24.61 -3.99 -4.04
C LYS A 14 -25.27 -3.70 -2.70
N TRP A 15 -25.31 -4.69 -1.82
CA TRP A 15 -25.85 -4.53 -0.48
C TRP A 15 -24.98 -3.62 0.37
N LEU A 16 -25.54 -2.91 1.35
CA LEU A 16 -24.75 -2.01 2.21
C LEU A 16 -23.62 -2.74 2.96
N GLU A 17 -23.82 -4.01 3.30
CA GLU A 17 -22.82 -4.91 3.91
C GLU A 17 -21.61 -5.21 2.99
N ASP A 18 -21.74 -4.99 1.68
CA ASP A 18 -20.63 -5.09 0.73
C ASP A 18 -19.71 -3.87 0.74
N PHE A 19 -19.95 -2.91 1.65
CA PHE A 19 -19.15 -1.70 1.81
C PHE A 19 -18.55 -1.67 3.22
N HIS A 20 -17.36 -1.09 3.36
CA HIS A 20 -16.77 -0.86 4.67
C HIS A 20 -17.42 0.37 5.33
N GLU A 21 -17.54 0.34 6.65
CA GLU A 21 -17.95 1.50 7.43
C GLU A 21 -16.95 2.66 7.27
N CYS A 22 -17.49 3.87 7.16
CA CYS A 22 -16.76 5.12 7.08
C CYS A 22 -17.61 6.23 7.69
N LYS A 23 -17.45 6.45 9.00
CA LYS A 23 -18.26 7.41 9.78
C LYS A 23 -18.22 8.86 9.28
N GLY A 24 -17.23 9.22 8.46
CA GLY A 24 -17.11 10.55 7.87
C GLY A 24 -17.97 10.76 6.62
N ASN A 25 -18.55 9.72 6.03
CA ASN A 25 -19.40 9.84 4.85
C ASN A 25 -20.87 10.02 5.25
N TYR A 26 -21.65 10.68 4.39
CA TYR A 26 -23.08 10.96 4.62
C TYR A 26 -23.91 9.74 5.02
N ASP A 27 -23.63 8.57 4.42
CA ASP A 27 -24.33 7.32 4.70
C ASP A 27 -23.55 6.36 5.62
N GLY A 28 -22.45 6.85 6.22
CA GLY A 28 -21.60 6.05 7.09
C GLY A 28 -20.84 4.92 6.39
N LEU A 29 -20.81 4.86 5.05
CA LEU A 29 -20.20 3.77 4.28
C LEU A 29 -19.24 4.29 3.21
N GLN A 30 -18.24 3.49 2.86
CA GLN A 30 -17.35 3.77 1.73
C GLN A 30 -18.15 3.91 0.42
N SER A 31 -17.64 4.71 -0.52
CA SER A 31 -18.26 4.87 -1.86
C SER A 31 -17.96 3.69 -2.79
N ARG A 32 -16.90 2.91 -2.50
CA ARG A 32 -16.50 1.70 -3.23
C ARG A 32 -16.81 0.47 -2.41
N CYS A 33 -17.26 -0.60 -3.07
CA CYS A 33 -17.45 -1.90 -2.42
C CYS A 33 -16.12 -2.47 -1.91
N LYS A 34 -16.18 -3.40 -0.95
CA LYS A 34 -15.02 -4.02 -0.29
C LYS A 34 -13.98 -4.53 -1.31
N PRO A 35 -14.33 -5.32 -2.36
CA PRO A 35 -13.35 -5.76 -3.36
C PRO A 35 -12.66 -4.61 -4.11
N CYS A 36 -13.43 -3.61 -4.55
CA CYS A 36 -12.88 -2.45 -5.26
C CYS A 36 -12.00 -1.58 -4.34
N ASN A 37 -12.33 -1.50 -3.06
CA ASN A 37 -11.52 -0.78 -2.07
C ASN A 37 -10.16 -1.48 -1.89
N ILE A 38 -10.15 -2.81 -1.76
CA ILE A 38 -8.92 -3.62 -1.68
C ILE A 38 -8.08 -3.45 -2.94
N ALA A 39 -8.66 -3.66 -4.13
CA ALA A 39 -7.94 -3.54 -5.40
C ALA A 39 -7.29 -2.16 -5.59
N SER A 40 -7.95 -1.09 -5.11
CA SER A 40 -7.40 0.27 -5.21
C SER A 40 -6.15 0.52 -4.36
N LYS A 41 -5.98 -0.24 -3.27
CA LYS A 41 -4.83 -0.10 -2.35
C LYS A 41 -3.55 -0.74 -2.89
N THR A 42 -3.67 -1.68 -3.83
CA THR A 42 -2.56 -2.53 -4.31
C THR A 42 -2.30 -2.42 -5.81
N THR A 43 -2.79 -1.37 -6.47
CA THR A 43 -2.68 -1.21 -7.94
C THR A 43 -1.26 -1.14 -8.49
N ASN A 44 -0.23 -0.98 -7.65
CA ASN A 44 1.19 -0.84 -8.02
C ASN A 44 1.48 0.26 -9.07
N LYS A 45 0.53 1.13 -9.41
CA LYS A 45 0.69 2.17 -10.45
C LYS A 45 1.84 3.14 -10.18
N ARG A 46 2.07 3.48 -8.91
CA ARG A 46 3.14 4.41 -8.48
C ARG A 46 4.42 3.71 -8.04
N THR A 47 4.38 2.40 -7.91
CA THR A 47 5.45 1.53 -7.41
C THR A 47 5.32 0.18 -8.13
N PRO A 48 5.71 0.12 -9.42
CA PRO A 48 5.50 -1.07 -10.23
C PRO A 48 6.19 -2.29 -9.63
N ILE A 49 5.61 -3.46 -9.90
CA ILE A 49 6.30 -4.74 -9.72
C ILE A 49 6.90 -5.09 -11.07
N ILE A 50 8.18 -5.41 -11.08
CA ILE A 50 8.98 -5.73 -12.26
C ILE A 50 9.28 -7.23 -12.17
N GLN A 51 8.87 -8.02 -13.15
CA GLN A 51 9.20 -9.43 -13.21
C GLN A 51 10.57 -9.59 -13.87
N VAL A 52 11.51 -10.25 -13.18
CA VAL A 52 12.87 -10.47 -13.66
C VAL A 52 13.14 -11.98 -13.59
N GLU A 53 13.66 -12.54 -14.68
CA GLU A 53 14.09 -13.93 -14.73
C GLU A 53 15.51 -14.07 -14.18
N VAL A 54 15.68 -14.94 -13.18
CA VAL A 54 16.98 -15.25 -12.56
C VAL A 54 17.08 -16.77 -12.49
N ASN A 55 18.06 -17.35 -13.20
CA ASN A 55 18.28 -18.81 -13.26
C ASN A 55 17.04 -19.61 -13.70
N GLY A 56 16.23 -19.06 -14.61
CA GLY A 56 14.99 -19.70 -15.09
C GLY A 56 13.78 -19.52 -14.16
N GLU A 57 13.92 -18.81 -13.04
CA GLU A 57 12.81 -18.47 -12.15
C GLU A 57 12.38 -17.01 -12.32
N ILE A 58 11.07 -16.76 -12.44
CA ILE A 58 10.51 -15.41 -12.46
C ILE A 58 10.38 -14.90 -11.01
N ILE A 59 11.14 -13.87 -10.68
CA ILE A 59 11.13 -13.24 -9.36
C ILE A 59 10.58 -11.82 -9.48
N ASP A 60 9.64 -11.49 -8.61
CA ASP A 60 9.11 -10.13 -8.51
C ASP A 60 10.12 -9.19 -7.85
N HIS A 61 10.39 -8.08 -8.55
CA HIS A 61 11.29 -7.01 -8.15
C HIS A 61 10.55 -5.67 -8.08
N ARG A 62 11.23 -4.68 -7.49
CA ARG A 62 10.79 -3.28 -7.43
C ARG A 62 12.00 -2.36 -7.38
N GLU A 63 11.86 -1.18 -7.98
CA GLU A 63 12.78 -0.06 -7.80
C GLU A 63 12.60 0.62 -6.43
N CYS A 64 13.69 0.78 -5.68
CA CYS A 64 13.70 1.51 -4.42
C CYS A 64 13.59 3.03 -4.64
N LYS A 65 12.60 3.69 -4.03
CA LYS A 65 12.39 5.14 -4.15
C LYS A 65 13.45 6.04 -3.54
N ASP A 66 14.42 5.48 -2.82
CA ASP A 66 15.50 6.26 -2.22
C ASP A 66 16.84 6.03 -2.94
N CYS A 67 17.21 4.78 -3.25
CA CYS A 67 18.49 4.47 -3.92
C CYS A 67 18.39 4.21 -5.43
N GLY A 68 17.19 3.96 -5.97
CA GLY A 68 16.99 3.65 -7.38
C GLY A 68 17.27 2.20 -7.78
N ASP A 69 17.81 1.37 -6.88
CA ASP A 69 18.12 -0.02 -7.21
C ASP A 69 16.85 -0.86 -7.44
N ILE A 70 16.89 -1.70 -8.47
CA ILE A 70 15.89 -2.73 -8.73
C ILE A 70 16.26 -3.96 -7.91
N LEU A 71 15.45 -4.27 -6.90
CA LEU A 71 15.72 -5.32 -5.93
C LEU A 71 14.53 -6.27 -5.82
N PRO A 72 14.74 -7.54 -5.42
CA PRO A 72 13.63 -8.48 -5.22
C PRO A 72 12.71 -7.98 -4.11
N LEU A 73 11.41 -8.31 -4.17
CA LEU A 73 10.43 -7.83 -3.19
C LEU A 73 10.79 -8.23 -1.74
N THR A 74 11.56 -9.30 -1.54
CA THR A 74 12.08 -9.74 -0.24
C THR A 74 13.00 -8.70 0.42
N SER A 75 13.67 -7.87 -0.37
CA SER A 75 14.50 -6.75 0.08
C SER A 75 13.70 -5.54 0.61
N PHE A 76 12.37 -5.62 0.63
CA PHE A 76 11.45 -4.59 1.13
C PHE A 76 10.65 -5.09 2.34
N TYR A 77 10.17 -4.17 3.19
CA TYR A 77 9.26 -4.51 4.29
C TYR A 77 7.82 -4.67 3.78
N ARG A 78 7.02 -5.52 4.43
CA ARG A 78 5.57 -5.60 4.19
C ARG A 78 4.88 -4.38 4.79
N ASN A 79 3.91 -3.82 4.07
CA ASN A 79 3.20 -2.60 4.49
C ASN A 79 1.92 -2.89 5.33
N GLY A 80 1.70 -4.14 5.73
CA GLY A 80 0.51 -4.58 6.49
C GLY A 80 -0.82 -4.56 5.70
N ARG A 81 -0.82 -4.13 4.44
CA ARG A 81 -2.01 -4.03 3.56
C ARG A 81 -1.91 -4.96 2.35
N GLY A 82 -1.18 -6.06 2.49
CA GLY A 82 -0.94 -7.02 1.41
C GLY A 82 0.14 -6.62 0.41
N GLY A 83 0.79 -5.47 0.56
CA GLY A 83 1.87 -5.00 -0.32
C GLY A 83 3.22 -4.86 0.37
N PHE A 84 4.15 -4.23 -0.34
CA PHE A 84 5.49 -3.91 0.13
C PHE A 84 5.70 -2.39 0.19
N GLU A 85 6.54 -1.95 1.12
CA GLU A 85 7.02 -0.58 1.19
C GLU A 85 7.75 -0.18 -0.11
N PRO A 86 7.78 1.10 -0.47
CA PRO A 86 8.45 1.58 -1.68
C PRO A 86 9.97 1.73 -1.53
N ARG A 87 10.52 1.42 -0.36
CA ARG A 87 11.94 1.58 -0.02
C ARG A 87 12.51 0.26 0.45
N CYS A 88 13.71 -0.07 -0.01
CA CYS A 88 14.42 -1.24 0.45
C CYS A 88 14.69 -1.13 1.96
N ARG A 89 14.88 -2.29 2.61
CA ARG A 89 15.10 -2.38 4.07
C ARG A 89 16.27 -1.50 4.52
N MET A 90 17.33 -1.40 3.72
CA MET A 90 18.50 -0.58 4.03
C MET A 90 18.14 0.92 4.09
N CYS A 91 17.55 1.46 3.03
CA CYS A 91 17.12 2.87 2.98
C CYS A 91 16.08 3.17 4.07
N TYR A 92 15.10 2.27 4.27
CA TYR A 92 14.11 2.41 5.33
C TYR A 92 14.76 2.53 6.72
N ASN A 93 15.67 1.61 7.07
CA ASN A 93 16.34 1.61 8.37
C ASN A 93 17.28 2.82 8.53
N ALA A 94 17.93 3.28 7.47
CA ALA A 94 18.72 4.50 7.49
C ALA A 94 17.86 5.72 7.86
N ARG A 95 16.66 5.86 7.28
CA ARG A 95 15.72 6.94 7.62
C ARG A 95 15.27 6.88 9.08
N ILE A 96 14.91 5.69 9.59
CA ILE A 96 14.50 5.53 10.99
C ILE A 96 15.63 5.91 11.94
N ARG A 97 16.86 5.44 11.68
CA ARG A 97 18.04 5.81 12.47
C ARG A 97 18.30 7.32 12.43
N LYS A 98 18.23 7.94 11.25
CA LYS A 98 18.36 9.39 11.09
C LYS A 98 17.30 10.15 11.90
N GLY A 99 16.04 9.73 11.83
CA GLY A 99 14.94 10.35 12.59
C GLY A 99 15.15 10.24 14.10
N LYS A 100 15.58 9.07 14.60
CA LYS A 100 15.92 8.88 16.02
C LYS A 100 17.08 9.77 16.47
N ALA A 101 18.13 9.88 15.64
CA ALA A 101 19.28 10.74 15.93
C ALA A 101 18.87 12.22 16.01
N ILE A 102 18.04 12.70 15.07
CA ILE A 102 17.50 14.07 15.09
C ILE A 102 16.66 14.29 16.35
N LEU A 103 15.75 13.37 16.68
CA LEU A 103 14.91 13.50 17.87
C LEU A 103 15.74 13.53 19.15
N LYS A 104 16.78 12.71 19.24
CA LYS A 104 17.72 12.72 20.39
C LYS A 104 18.45 14.05 20.49
N ALA A 105 18.92 14.61 19.38
CA ALA A 105 19.58 15.91 19.36
C ALA A 105 18.63 17.05 19.78
N LEU A 106 17.37 17.01 19.35
CA LEU A 106 16.35 18.01 19.72
C LEU A 106 15.92 17.93 21.19
N LYS A 107 15.92 16.72 21.78
CA LYS A 107 15.52 16.51 23.17
C LYS A 107 16.62 16.80 24.19
N GLY A 108 17.85 17.05 23.74
CA GLY A 108 18.96 17.46 24.60
C GLY A 108 19.24 16.48 25.73
N ASN A 109 19.77 15.29 25.40
CA ASN A 109 20.11 14.19 26.31
C ASN A 109 18.95 13.65 27.17
#